data_AF-A0A514X0D6-F1
#
_entry.id   AF-A0A514X0D6-F1
#
_cell.length_a   1.000
_cell.length_b   1.000
_cell.length_c   1.000
_cell.angle_alpha   90.00
_cell.angle_beta   90.00
_cell.angle_gamma   90.00
#
_symmetry.space_group_name_H-M   'P 1'
#
loop_
_entity.id
_entity.type
_entity.pdbx_description
1 polymer ?
#
loop_
_entity_poly.entity_id
_entity_poly.type
_entity_poly.pdbx_seq_one_letter_code
_entity_poly.pdbx_strand_id
1 'polypeptide(L)'
;MKKVFLSCTLLFTGLLLTSCTSYFKRQSCESINWYEHGRQVALRGQWLNADQTLQECRKVEANVNESQVDLGFKSGMGEYCTPQKAYQIGKAGDAFHRDICEGPSITSILNKYTQGINDYCSKANAFAAGASGKKYQNVCSVKQEKDFLPGYRKGRKKFVESQITDKENQRQQLNFTIVTKQADLNNAYGELNNLQNRRSFLEMQRSNALAAQNPTQAGYIEGQINSLTTDISLKQSDVNSKKSDLESVRKQQDQLGADISAFRAELPSLDEN
;
A
#
# COMPACT_ATOMS: atom_id res chain seq x y z
N MET A 1 -45.28 34.46 -42.98
CA MET A 1 -45.75 34.65 -41.59
C MET A 1 -44.78 33.93 -40.65
N LYS A 2 -44.41 34.60 -39.56
CA LYS A 2 -43.34 34.26 -38.60
C LYS A 2 -43.60 32.94 -37.86
N LYS A 3 -42.53 32.20 -37.52
CA LYS A 3 -42.14 31.86 -36.14
C LYS A 3 -40.75 31.23 -36.09
N VAL A 4 -39.86 31.93 -35.41
CA VAL A 4 -38.50 31.56 -35.00
C VAL A 4 -38.60 30.94 -33.61
N PHE A 5 -37.92 29.82 -33.38
CA PHE A 5 -37.50 29.29 -32.06
C PHE A 5 -36.15 28.63 -32.34
N LEU A 6 -35.00 29.30 -32.15
CA LEU A 6 -34.31 29.57 -30.89
C LEU A 6 -34.40 28.38 -29.91
N SER A 7 -33.46 27.44 -30.01
CA SER A 7 -33.08 26.59 -28.88
C SER A 7 -31.55 26.56 -28.79
N CYS A 8 -31.10 27.27 -27.77
CA CYS A 8 -29.72 27.48 -27.35
C CYS A 8 -29.25 26.26 -26.54
N THR A 9 -28.03 25.81 -26.79
CA THR A 9 -27.10 25.23 -25.80
C THR A 9 -27.63 24.19 -24.81
N LEU A 10 -27.24 22.92 -25.03
CA LEU A 10 -27.04 21.94 -23.94
C LEU A 10 -25.79 21.12 -24.25
N LEU A 11 -24.65 21.78 -24.07
CA LEU A 11 -23.30 21.22 -24.12
C LEU A 11 -22.61 21.68 -22.83
N PHE A 12 -23.05 21.14 -21.69
CA PHE A 12 -22.48 21.46 -20.37
C PHE A 12 -22.83 20.36 -19.33
N THR A 13 -22.34 19.14 -19.56
CA THR A 13 -22.33 18.07 -18.55
C THR A 13 -20.93 17.48 -18.47
N GLY A 14 -20.01 18.28 -17.96
CA GLY A 14 -18.66 17.87 -17.59
C GLY A 14 -18.14 18.82 -16.53
N LEU A 15 -17.51 18.26 -15.48
CA LEU A 15 -16.91 18.91 -14.30
C LEU A 15 -17.83 19.19 -13.10
N LEU A 16 -18.13 18.16 -12.28
CA LEU A 16 -18.43 18.35 -10.84
C LEU A 16 -18.03 17.12 -9.97
N LEU A 17 -16.92 16.43 -10.28
CA LEU A 17 -16.47 15.25 -9.49
C LEU A 17 -15.17 15.46 -8.70
N THR A 18 -14.61 16.68 -8.62
CA THR A 18 -13.34 16.93 -7.93
C THR A 18 -13.45 17.43 -6.49
N SER A 19 -14.66 17.61 -5.94
CA SER A 19 -14.85 18.23 -4.62
C SER A 19 -14.82 17.25 -3.42
N CYS A 20 -15.12 15.96 -3.62
CA CYS A 20 -15.22 15.01 -2.51
C CYS A 20 -13.86 14.60 -1.93
N THR A 21 -12.79 14.57 -2.75
CA THR A 21 -11.45 14.17 -2.30
C THR A 21 -10.78 15.24 -1.43
N SER A 22 -10.99 16.52 -1.74
CA SER A 22 -10.48 17.64 -0.93
C SER A 22 -11.13 17.71 0.45
N TYR A 23 -12.44 17.42 0.55
CA TYR A 23 -13.14 17.42 1.84
C TYR A 23 -12.56 16.38 2.81
N PHE A 24 -12.45 15.12 2.38
CA PHE A 24 -11.93 14.05 3.23
C PHE A 24 -10.47 14.29 3.62
N LYS A 25 -9.65 14.78 2.69
CA LYS A 25 -8.25 15.14 2.97
C LYS A 25 -8.17 16.28 4.00
N ARG A 26 -8.99 17.31 3.86
CA ARG A 26 -9.06 18.43 4.82
C ARG A 26 -9.45 17.95 6.21
N GLN A 27 -10.49 17.12 6.31
CA GLN A 27 -10.93 16.54 7.58
C GLN A 27 -9.81 15.72 8.23
N SER A 28 -9.07 14.93 7.45
CA SER A 28 -7.90 14.20 7.95
C SER A 28 -6.82 15.14 8.48
N CYS A 29 -6.51 16.23 7.77
CA CYS A 29 -5.53 17.24 8.22
C CYS A 29 -5.94 17.93 9.53
N GLU A 30 -7.24 18.23 9.70
CA GLU A 30 -7.76 18.89 10.90
C GLU A 30 -7.73 17.97 12.14
N SER A 31 -7.60 16.66 11.96
CA SER A 31 -7.40 15.70 13.06
C SER A 31 -5.95 15.51 13.50
N ILE A 32 -4.98 16.11 12.79
CA ILE A 32 -3.55 15.93 13.07
C ILE A 32 -3.16 16.69 14.35
N ASN A 33 -2.45 16.01 15.25
CA ASN A 33 -1.70 16.67 16.31
C ASN A 33 -0.47 17.36 15.70
N TRP A 34 -0.63 18.64 15.38
CA TRP A 34 0.38 19.43 14.68
C TRP A 34 1.70 19.59 15.44
N TYR A 35 1.67 19.60 16.77
CA TYR A 35 2.88 19.60 17.59
C TYR A 35 3.67 18.30 17.39
N GLU A 36 3.01 17.16 17.59
CA GLU A 36 3.68 15.86 17.44
C GLU A 36 4.14 15.65 15.99
N HIS A 37 3.35 16.07 15.00
CA HIS A 37 3.75 16.01 13.59
C HIS A 37 5.03 16.80 13.34
N GLY A 38 5.09 18.06 13.77
CA GLY A 38 6.29 18.90 13.66
C GLY A 38 7.51 18.28 14.34
N ARG A 39 7.31 17.71 15.55
CA ARG A 39 8.37 17.00 16.29
C ARG A 39 8.92 15.82 15.50
N GLN A 40 8.04 15.02 14.91
CA GLN A 40 8.43 13.87 14.10
C GLN A 40 9.14 14.26 12.80
N VAL A 41 8.75 15.38 12.17
CA VAL A 41 9.46 15.92 10.99
C VAL A 41 10.93 16.20 11.33
N ALA A 42 11.19 16.88 12.45
CA ALA A 42 12.55 17.13 12.91
C ALA A 42 13.31 15.84 13.26
N LEU A 43 12.65 14.86 13.90
CA LEU A 43 13.28 13.57 14.24
C LEU A 43 13.67 12.74 13.02
N ARG A 44 13.04 12.97 11.87
CA ARG A 44 13.43 12.39 10.57
C ARG A 44 14.60 13.14 9.92
N GLY A 45 15.05 14.26 10.48
CA GLY A 45 16.05 15.12 9.87
C GLY A 45 15.52 15.94 8.69
N GLN A 46 14.20 16.11 8.57
CA GLN A 46 13.58 16.82 7.45
C GLN A 46 13.21 18.25 7.85
N TRP A 47 13.34 19.21 6.94
CA TRP A 47 12.75 20.54 7.14
C TRP A 47 11.24 20.52 6.94
N LEU A 48 10.51 21.37 7.67
CA LEU A 48 9.05 21.52 7.54
C LEU A 48 8.60 21.84 6.10
N ASN A 49 9.38 22.61 5.35
CA ASN A 49 9.06 22.94 3.97
C ASN A 49 9.15 21.72 3.02
N ALA A 50 9.88 20.67 3.39
CA ALA A 50 10.01 19.42 2.65
C ALA A 50 8.98 18.37 3.07
N ASP A 51 8.19 18.61 4.13
CA ASP A 51 7.18 17.67 4.60
C ASP A 51 5.95 17.66 3.68
N GLN A 52 5.72 16.51 3.04
CA GLN A 52 4.64 16.34 2.07
C GLN A 52 3.25 16.52 2.71
N THR A 53 3.04 16.00 3.93
CA THR A 53 1.75 16.11 4.62
C THR A 53 1.41 17.57 4.88
N LEU A 54 2.36 18.36 5.37
CA LEU A 54 2.18 19.78 5.62
C LEU A 54 1.88 20.55 4.32
N GLN A 55 2.61 20.25 3.24
CA GLN A 55 2.33 20.85 1.92
C GLN A 55 0.93 20.50 1.40
N GLU A 56 0.51 19.24 1.51
CA GLU A 56 -0.81 18.79 1.07
C GLU A 56 -1.94 19.42 1.88
N CYS A 57 -1.78 19.51 3.21
CA CYS A 57 -2.78 20.12 4.08
C CYS A 57 -2.93 21.63 3.84
N ARG A 58 -1.83 22.33 3.56
CA ARG A 58 -1.88 23.74 3.13
C ARG A 58 -2.58 23.90 1.78
N LYS A 59 -2.34 23.00 0.82
CA LYS A 59 -2.99 23.03 -0.51
C LYS A 59 -4.52 22.86 -0.47
N VAL A 60 -5.04 22.12 0.50
CA VAL A 60 -6.51 21.97 0.70
C VAL A 60 -7.07 22.99 1.69
N GLU A 61 -6.27 23.99 2.05
CA GLU A 61 -6.62 25.09 2.96
C GLU A 61 -7.14 24.59 4.33
N ALA A 62 -6.65 23.43 4.79
CA ALA A 62 -6.99 22.91 6.12
C ALA A 62 -6.49 23.85 7.22
N ASN A 63 -7.16 23.83 8.38
CA ASN A 63 -6.71 24.59 9.54
C ASN A 63 -5.46 23.96 10.18
N VAL A 64 -4.29 24.28 9.62
CA VAL A 64 -2.98 23.88 10.14
C VAL A 64 -2.58 24.86 11.25
N ASN A 65 -2.36 24.34 12.46
CA ASN A 65 -1.85 25.18 13.56
C ASN A 65 -0.33 25.37 13.40
N GLU A 66 0.07 26.37 12.60
CA GLU A 66 1.47 26.66 12.27
C GLU A 66 2.34 26.88 13.51
N SER A 67 1.80 27.53 14.55
CA SER A 67 2.52 27.74 15.81
C SER A 67 2.83 26.42 16.51
N GLN A 68 1.88 25.48 16.55
CA GLN A 68 2.11 24.16 17.14
C GLN A 68 3.11 23.34 16.31
N VAL A 69 3.02 23.40 14.97
CA VAL A 69 3.99 22.74 14.08
C VAL A 69 5.42 23.25 14.36
N ASP A 70 5.62 24.57 14.42
CA ASP A 70 6.92 25.18 14.68
C ASP A 70 7.46 24.84 16.08
N LEU A 71 6.61 24.90 17.12
CA LEU A 71 6.99 24.51 18.48
C LEU A 71 7.39 23.04 18.57
N GLY A 72 6.60 22.15 17.94
CA GLY A 72 6.90 20.74 17.86
C GLY A 72 8.21 20.48 17.13
N PHE A 73 8.41 21.14 15.99
CA PHE A 73 9.64 21.04 15.20
C PHE A 73 10.87 21.45 16.00
N LYS A 74 10.83 22.59 16.70
CA LYS A 74 11.89 23.04 17.61
C LYS A 74 12.17 22.05 18.73
N SER A 75 11.12 21.46 19.33
CA SER A 75 11.28 20.39 20.31
C SER A 75 12.01 19.18 19.72
N GLY A 76 11.59 18.72 18.54
CA GLY A 76 12.18 17.57 17.87
C GLY A 76 13.62 17.83 17.40
N MET A 77 13.95 19.06 17.01
CA MET A 77 15.34 19.48 16.74
C MET A 77 16.22 19.32 17.97
N GLY A 78 15.71 19.67 19.16
CA GLY A 78 16.42 19.48 20.43
C GLY A 78 16.76 18.00 20.71
N GLU A 79 15.91 17.07 20.26
CA GLU A 79 16.15 15.63 20.38
C GLU A 79 17.08 15.08 19.26
N TYR A 80 16.88 15.57 18.03
CA TYR A 80 17.64 15.13 16.86
C TYR A 80 19.09 15.61 16.90
N CYS A 81 19.29 16.90 17.21
CA CYS A 81 20.57 17.58 17.20
C CYS A 81 21.35 17.34 18.51
N THR A 82 21.52 16.07 18.87
CA THR A 82 22.34 15.66 20.01
C THR A 82 23.52 14.81 19.56
N PRO A 83 24.68 14.88 20.24
CA PRO A 83 25.82 14.03 19.90
C PRO A 83 25.50 12.54 19.98
N GLN A 84 24.67 12.12 20.94
CA GLN A 84 24.24 10.74 21.09
C GLN A 84 23.39 10.27 19.90
N LYS A 85 22.40 11.06 19.48
CA LYS A 85 21.55 10.73 18.32
C LYS A 85 22.37 10.67 17.04
N ALA A 86 23.28 11.62 16.84
CA ALA A 86 24.17 11.64 15.68
C ALA A 86 25.07 10.39 15.62
N TYR A 87 25.66 9.97 16.74
CA TYR A 87 26.38 8.70 16.81
C TYR A 87 25.51 7.49 16.44
N GLN A 88 24.27 7.43 16.94
CA GLN A 88 23.34 6.35 16.61
C GLN A 88 22.99 6.30 15.12
N ILE A 89 22.73 7.46 14.50
CA ILE A 89 22.46 7.57 13.06
C ILE A 89 23.67 7.09 12.26
N GLY A 90 24.87 7.54 12.60
CA GLY A 90 26.10 7.09 11.95
C GLY A 90 26.34 5.59 12.14
N LYS A 91 26.16 5.07 13.36
CA LYS A 91 26.31 3.64 13.65
C LYS A 91 25.29 2.76 12.93
N ALA A 92 24.13 3.31 12.57
CA ALA A 92 23.12 2.65 11.76
C ALA A 92 23.39 2.72 10.25
N GLY A 93 24.42 3.46 9.82
CA GLY A 93 24.77 3.68 8.41
C GLY A 93 23.84 4.64 7.68
N ASP A 94 23.07 5.44 8.42
CA ASP A 94 22.08 6.37 7.86
C ASP A 94 22.69 7.78 7.69
N ALA A 95 22.15 8.56 6.75
CA ALA A 95 22.58 9.94 6.53
C ALA A 95 22.16 10.85 7.70
N PHE A 96 23.06 11.74 8.12
CA PHE A 96 22.76 12.76 9.12
C PHE A 96 22.50 14.12 8.47
N HIS A 97 21.31 14.66 8.70
CA HIS A 97 20.89 15.97 8.20
C HIS A 97 21.39 17.07 9.13
N ARG A 98 22.66 17.46 8.92
CA ARG A 98 23.32 18.49 9.74
C ARG A 98 22.77 19.89 9.55
N ASP A 99 22.07 20.14 8.45
CA ASP A 99 21.54 21.43 8.05
C ASP A 99 20.39 21.90 8.95
N ILE A 100 19.62 20.98 9.53
CA ILE A 100 18.60 21.32 10.52
C ILE A 100 19.17 21.62 11.92
N CYS A 101 20.48 21.45 12.13
CA CYS A 101 21.11 21.66 13.42
C CYS A 101 21.86 22.99 13.48
N GLU A 102 21.63 23.76 14.54
CA GLU A 102 22.20 25.09 14.74
C GLU A 102 23.03 25.19 16.03
N GLY A 103 23.94 26.16 16.06
CA GLY A 103 24.67 26.53 17.28
C GLY A 103 26.07 25.91 17.44
N PRO A 104 26.76 26.22 18.55
CA PRO A 104 28.18 25.91 18.74
C PRO A 104 28.47 24.42 18.96
N SER A 105 27.45 23.61 19.25
CA SER A 105 27.58 22.16 19.47
C SER A 105 27.74 21.36 18.17
N ILE A 106 27.55 21.97 17.00
CA ILE A 106 27.54 21.27 15.71
C ILE A 106 28.81 20.46 15.46
N THR A 107 29.98 20.98 15.85
CA THR A 107 31.25 20.26 15.71
C THR A 107 31.29 18.98 16.55
N SER A 108 30.78 19.03 17.79
CA SER A 108 30.70 17.86 18.66
C SER A 108 29.73 16.80 18.11
N ILE A 109 28.58 17.25 17.58
CA ILE A 109 27.58 16.39 16.94
C ILE A 109 28.17 15.67 15.72
N LEU A 110 28.85 16.41 14.83
CA LEU A 110 29.48 15.83 13.64
C LEU A 110 30.60 14.85 13.99
N ASN A 111 31.42 15.15 14.99
CA ASN A 111 32.45 14.22 15.46
C ASN A 111 31.84 12.91 15.95
N LYS A 112 30.71 12.97 16.67
CA LYS A 112 29.99 11.77 17.11
C LYS A 112 29.33 11.02 15.97
N TYR A 113 28.78 11.70 14.97
CA TYR A 113 28.32 11.06 13.74
C TYR A 113 29.45 10.31 13.03
N THR A 114 30.59 10.95 12.81
CA THR A 114 31.78 10.32 12.22
C THR A 114 32.26 9.13 13.05
N GLN A 115 32.23 9.22 14.37
CA GLN A 115 32.52 8.08 15.23
C GLN A 115 31.57 6.91 14.96
N GLY A 116 30.26 7.16 14.84
CA GLY A 116 29.28 6.14 14.51
C GLY A 116 29.50 5.53 13.12
N ILE A 117 29.81 6.37 12.12
CA ILE A 117 30.15 5.92 10.77
C ILE A 117 31.39 5.02 10.79
N ASN A 118 32.41 5.34 11.59
CA ASN A 118 33.60 4.50 11.71
C ASN A 118 33.28 3.12 12.29
N ASP A 119 32.37 3.05 13.27
CA ASP A 119 31.91 1.78 13.83
C ASP A 119 31.10 0.98 12.81
N TYR A 120 30.19 1.66 12.09
CA TYR A 120 29.40 1.06 11.02
C TYR A 120 30.30 0.48 9.92
N CYS A 121 31.23 1.29 9.43
CA CYS A 121 32.16 0.98 8.33
C CYS A 121 33.32 0.05 8.72
N SER A 122 33.31 -0.50 9.93
CA SER A 122 34.32 -1.45 10.36
C SER A 122 34.17 -2.80 9.64
N LYS A 123 35.29 -3.44 9.32
CA LYS A 123 35.32 -4.80 8.75
C LYS A 123 34.53 -5.82 9.59
N ALA A 124 34.54 -5.66 10.92
CA ALA A 124 33.82 -6.53 11.84
C ALA A 124 32.29 -6.38 11.74
N ASN A 125 31.80 -5.16 11.48
CA ASN A 125 30.37 -4.89 11.36
C ASN A 125 29.80 -5.18 9.97
N ALA A 126 30.66 -5.22 8.94
CA ALA A 126 30.29 -5.40 7.54
C ALA A 126 29.21 -6.46 7.28
N PHE A 127 29.42 -7.69 7.75
CA PHE A 127 28.45 -8.77 7.55
C PHE A 127 27.10 -8.47 8.20
N ALA A 128 27.10 -7.99 9.45
CA ALA A 128 25.87 -7.67 10.17
C ALA A 128 25.12 -6.51 9.49
N ALA A 129 25.83 -5.50 9.00
CA ALA A 129 25.25 -4.40 8.24
C ALA A 129 24.55 -4.90 6.96
N GLY A 130 25.18 -5.79 6.19
CA GLY A 130 24.55 -6.39 5.01
C GLY A 130 23.35 -7.27 5.35
N ALA A 131 23.48 -8.09 6.40
CA ALA A 131 22.41 -8.99 6.86
C ALA A 131 21.21 -8.26 7.47
N SER A 132 21.34 -6.97 7.82
CA SER A 132 20.26 -6.15 8.37
C SER A 132 19.11 -5.88 7.40
N GLY A 133 19.33 -6.07 6.09
CA GLY A 133 18.33 -5.79 5.07
C GLY A 133 18.27 -4.33 4.60
N LYS A 134 19.07 -3.42 5.19
CA LYS A 134 19.27 -2.08 4.64
C LYS A 134 20.16 -2.13 3.39
N LYS A 135 19.94 -1.19 2.46
CA LYS A 135 20.85 -0.94 1.33
C LYS A 135 21.98 -0.02 1.77
N TYR A 136 23.18 -0.27 1.26
CA TYR A 136 24.36 0.54 1.55
C TYR A 136 24.22 1.93 0.94
N GLN A 137 24.47 2.97 1.75
CA GLN A 137 24.24 4.37 1.40
C GLN A 137 25.53 5.13 1.02
N ASN A 138 26.63 4.43 0.71
CA ASN A 138 27.92 5.04 0.34
C ASN A 138 28.45 6.01 1.42
N VAL A 139 28.24 5.67 2.70
CA VAL A 139 28.62 6.53 3.84
C VAL A 139 30.06 6.30 4.31
N CYS A 140 30.69 5.20 3.92
CA CYS A 140 32.07 4.90 4.27
C CYS A 140 33.05 5.65 3.37
N SER A 141 34.21 6.00 3.91
CA SER A 141 35.30 6.51 3.06
C SER A 141 35.81 5.43 2.10
N VAL A 142 36.40 5.83 0.96
CA VAL A 142 37.00 4.91 -0.04
C VAL A 142 37.94 3.88 0.60
N LYS A 143 38.71 4.28 1.62
CA LYS A 143 39.61 3.38 2.35
C LYS A 143 38.86 2.31 3.15
N GLN A 144 37.78 2.70 3.83
CA GLN A 144 36.95 1.78 4.62
C GLN A 144 36.13 0.86 3.74
N GLU A 145 35.61 1.35 2.63
CA GLU A 145 34.81 0.56 1.67
C GLU A 145 35.56 -0.67 1.18
N LYS A 146 36.86 -0.54 0.93
CA LYS A 146 37.72 -1.65 0.51
C LYS A 146 37.65 -2.86 1.46
N ASP A 147 37.60 -2.61 2.77
CA ASP A 147 37.52 -3.68 3.78
C ASP A 147 36.07 -4.03 4.19
N PHE A 148 35.15 -3.08 4.06
CA PHE A 148 33.75 -3.20 4.48
C PHE A 148 32.89 -3.91 3.43
N LEU A 149 32.98 -3.53 2.16
CA LEU A 149 32.08 -4.01 1.11
C LEU A 149 32.09 -5.54 0.93
N PRO A 150 33.22 -6.26 1.00
CA PRO A 150 33.22 -7.72 0.87
C PRO A 150 32.39 -8.41 1.97
N GLY A 151 32.46 -7.92 3.21
CA GLY A 151 31.64 -8.45 4.31
C GLY A 151 30.18 -8.07 4.17
N TYR A 152 29.90 -6.82 3.78
CA TYR A 152 28.56 -6.31 3.54
C TYR A 152 27.85 -7.11 2.44
N ARG A 153 28.49 -7.32 1.28
CA ARG A 153 27.93 -8.09 0.16
C ARG A 153 27.56 -9.51 0.58
N LYS A 154 28.42 -10.19 1.35
CA LYS A 154 28.13 -11.53 1.91
C LYS A 154 26.91 -11.53 2.83
N GLY A 155 26.83 -10.59 3.76
CA GLY A 155 25.68 -10.45 4.64
C GLY A 155 24.39 -10.13 3.87
N ARG A 156 24.49 -9.22 2.90
CA ARG A 156 23.38 -8.80 2.05
C ARG A 156 22.88 -9.94 1.18
N LYS A 157 23.77 -10.75 0.60
CA LYS A 157 23.43 -11.94 -0.17
C LYS A 157 22.61 -12.91 0.69
N LYS A 158 23.07 -13.20 1.91
CA LYS A 158 22.32 -14.07 2.85
C LYS A 158 20.91 -13.52 3.15
N PHE A 159 20.78 -12.21 3.37
CA PHE A 159 19.47 -11.59 3.56
C PHE A 159 18.58 -11.76 2.32
N VAL A 160 19.10 -11.42 1.14
CA VAL A 160 18.37 -11.51 -0.14
C VAL A 160 17.92 -12.95 -0.42
N GLU A 161 18.79 -13.93 -0.24
CA GLU A 161 18.47 -15.35 -0.40
C GLU A 161 17.37 -15.81 0.57
N SER A 162 17.45 -15.41 1.85
CA SER A 162 16.39 -15.69 2.83
C SER A 162 15.06 -15.10 2.41
N GLN A 163 15.03 -13.84 1.95
CA GLN A 163 13.82 -13.18 1.51
C GLN A 163 13.20 -13.84 0.27
N ILE A 164 14.03 -14.36 -0.64
CA ILE A 164 13.56 -15.13 -1.80
C ILE A 164 12.88 -16.42 -1.32
N THR A 165 13.54 -17.19 -0.46
CA THR A 165 12.99 -18.44 0.08
C THR A 165 11.67 -18.20 0.83
N ASP A 166 11.60 -17.21 1.70
CA ASP A 166 10.38 -16.90 2.47
C ASP A 166 9.22 -16.51 1.55
N LYS A 167 9.49 -15.69 0.53
CA LYS A 167 8.47 -15.29 -0.45
C LYS A 167 8.06 -16.42 -1.38
N GLU A 168 8.97 -17.33 -1.72
CA GLU A 168 8.64 -18.53 -2.49
C GLU A 168 7.72 -19.45 -1.71
N ASN A 169 7.96 -19.65 -0.41
CA ASN A 169 7.09 -20.41 0.48
C ASN A 169 5.70 -19.77 0.58
N GLN A 170 5.63 -18.44 0.75
CA GLN A 170 4.35 -17.72 0.74
C GLN A 170 3.62 -17.88 -0.59
N ARG A 171 4.32 -17.78 -1.72
CA ARG A 171 3.74 -17.96 -3.05
C ARG A 171 3.19 -19.38 -3.23
N GLN A 172 3.87 -20.41 -2.72
CA GLN A 172 3.36 -21.78 -2.73
C GLN A 172 2.07 -21.93 -1.92
N GLN A 173 1.97 -21.29 -0.76
CA GLN A 173 0.74 -21.27 0.04
C GLN A 173 -0.42 -20.57 -0.70
N LEU A 174 -0.13 -19.45 -1.38
CA LEU A 174 -1.14 -18.77 -2.21
C LEU A 174 -1.58 -19.63 -3.39
N ASN A 175 -0.69 -20.40 -4.01
CA ASN A 175 -1.05 -21.33 -5.09
C ASN A 175 -2.11 -22.33 -4.63
N PHE A 176 -1.93 -22.94 -3.45
CA PHE A 176 -2.93 -23.85 -2.87
C PHE A 176 -4.26 -23.13 -2.59
N THR A 177 -4.19 -21.91 -2.07
CA THR A 177 -5.37 -21.08 -1.81
C THR A 177 -6.14 -20.74 -3.09
N ILE A 178 -5.43 -20.43 -4.17
CA ILE A 178 -6.02 -20.13 -5.50
C ILE A 178 -6.76 -21.36 -6.03
N VAL A 179 -6.14 -22.55 -5.95
CA VAL A 179 -6.78 -23.80 -6.39
C VAL A 179 -8.07 -24.05 -5.61
N THR A 180 -8.04 -23.91 -4.29
CA THR A 180 -9.21 -24.10 -3.41
C THR A 180 -10.32 -23.09 -3.73
N LYS A 181 -9.99 -21.79 -3.80
CA LYS A 181 -10.97 -20.74 -4.14
C LYS A 181 -11.53 -20.89 -5.54
N GLN A 182 -10.74 -21.37 -6.50
CA GLN A 182 -11.21 -21.66 -7.85
C GLN A 182 -12.23 -22.82 -7.85
N ALA A 183 -12.00 -23.86 -7.05
CA ALA A 183 -12.97 -24.95 -6.88
C ALA A 183 -14.28 -24.43 -6.25
N ASP A 184 -14.20 -23.61 -5.20
CA ASP A 184 -15.38 -23.01 -4.57
C ASP A 184 -16.17 -22.12 -5.53
N LEU A 185 -15.48 -21.34 -6.35
CA LEU A 185 -16.09 -20.51 -7.38
C LEU A 185 -16.80 -21.37 -8.43
N ASN A 186 -16.16 -22.44 -8.90
CA ASN A 186 -16.75 -23.36 -9.87
C ASN A 186 -18.00 -24.07 -9.30
N ASN A 187 -17.95 -24.49 -8.05
CA ASN A 187 -19.10 -25.07 -7.35
C ASN A 187 -20.25 -24.07 -7.26
N ALA A 188 -19.97 -22.82 -6.88
CA ALA A 188 -20.98 -21.75 -6.81
C ALA A 188 -21.62 -21.45 -8.18
N TYR A 189 -20.84 -21.47 -9.27
CA TYR A 189 -21.37 -21.38 -10.63
C TYR A 189 -22.27 -22.57 -10.99
N GLY A 190 -21.88 -23.79 -10.61
CA GLY A 190 -22.70 -24.98 -10.82
C GLY A 190 -24.06 -24.90 -10.11
N GLU A 191 -24.07 -24.49 -8.86
CA GLU A 191 -25.29 -24.26 -8.07
C GLU A 191 -26.17 -23.17 -8.70
N LEU A 192 -25.57 -22.04 -9.11
CA LEU A 192 -26.29 -20.97 -9.80
C LEU A 192 -26.96 -21.46 -11.08
N ASN A 193 -26.23 -22.24 -11.90
CA ASN A 193 -26.77 -22.81 -13.13
C ASN A 193 -27.93 -23.78 -12.85
N ASN A 194 -27.83 -24.61 -11.81
CA ASN A 194 -28.93 -25.49 -11.39
C ASN A 194 -30.19 -24.70 -10.99
N LEU A 195 -30.05 -23.61 -10.24
CA LEU A 195 -31.17 -22.73 -9.88
C LEU A 195 -31.79 -22.09 -11.12
N GLN A 196 -30.95 -21.59 -12.05
CA GLN A 196 -31.41 -21.00 -13.31
C GLN A 196 -32.18 -22.01 -14.17
N ASN A 197 -31.66 -23.24 -14.33
CA ASN A 197 -32.33 -24.30 -15.08
C ASN A 197 -33.68 -24.68 -14.45
N ARG A 198 -33.74 -24.76 -13.12
CA ARG A 198 -35.00 -25.02 -12.41
C ARG A 198 -36.00 -23.89 -12.61
N ARG A 199 -35.56 -22.64 -12.64
CA ARG A 199 -36.42 -21.49 -12.93
C ARG A 199 -36.99 -21.57 -14.33
N SER A 200 -36.14 -21.79 -15.34
CA SER A 200 -36.56 -21.93 -16.74
C SER A 200 -37.59 -23.05 -16.93
N PHE A 201 -37.43 -24.17 -16.21
CA PHE A 201 -38.39 -25.27 -16.23
C PHE A 201 -39.74 -24.88 -15.61
N LEU A 202 -39.75 -24.19 -14.46
CA LEU A 202 -40.98 -23.69 -13.85
C LEU A 202 -41.67 -22.63 -14.73
N GLU A 203 -40.92 -21.77 -15.40
CA GLU A 203 -41.45 -20.80 -16.37
C GLU A 203 -42.19 -21.50 -17.51
N MET A 204 -41.63 -22.59 -18.05
CA MET A 204 -42.30 -23.43 -19.05
C MET A 204 -43.57 -24.09 -18.48
N GLN A 205 -43.52 -24.65 -17.27
CA GLN A 205 -44.71 -25.25 -16.64
C GLN A 205 -45.82 -24.22 -16.41
N ARG A 206 -45.47 -23.01 -15.99
CA ARG A 206 -46.42 -21.91 -15.83
C ARG A 206 -47.08 -21.57 -17.17
N SER A 207 -46.30 -21.47 -18.25
CA SER A 207 -46.82 -21.24 -19.61
C SER A 207 -47.83 -22.32 -20.03
N ASN A 208 -47.52 -23.59 -19.78
CA ASN A 208 -48.43 -24.69 -20.09
C ASN A 208 -49.72 -24.65 -19.27
N ALA A 209 -49.64 -24.31 -17.98
CA ALA A 209 -50.81 -24.16 -17.11
C ALA A 209 -51.73 -23.03 -17.58
N LEU A 210 -51.16 -21.92 -18.05
CA LEU A 210 -51.92 -20.81 -18.65
C LEU A 210 -52.60 -21.25 -19.95
N ALA A 211 -51.91 -21.98 -20.83
CA ALA A 211 -52.48 -22.50 -22.07
C ALA A 211 -53.63 -23.49 -21.81
N ALA A 212 -53.54 -24.27 -20.73
CA ALA A 212 -54.60 -25.17 -20.26
C ALA A 212 -55.75 -24.45 -19.52
N GLN A 213 -55.76 -23.11 -19.47
CA GLN A 213 -56.75 -22.29 -18.75
C GLN A 213 -56.86 -22.64 -17.25
N ASN A 214 -55.74 -23.00 -16.61
CA ASN A 214 -55.67 -23.30 -15.17
C ASN A 214 -54.93 -22.19 -14.39
N PRO A 215 -55.59 -21.07 -14.06
CA PRO A 215 -54.95 -19.90 -13.46
C PRO A 215 -54.47 -20.15 -12.02
N THR A 216 -55.17 -20.98 -11.25
CA THR A 216 -54.77 -21.32 -9.87
C THR A 216 -53.43 -22.04 -9.84
N GLN A 217 -53.24 -23.02 -10.74
CA GLN A 217 -51.96 -23.72 -10.87
C GLN A 217 -50.85 -22.78 -11.36
N ALA A 218 -51.15 -21.91 -12.33
CA ALA A 218 -50.19 -20.93 -12.83
C ALA A 218 -49.73 -19.96 -11.72
N GLY A 219 -50.63 -19.49 -10.86
CA GLY A 219 -50.31 -18.62 -9.73
C GLY A 219 -49.45 -19.30 -8.65
N TYR A 220 -49.68 -20.58 -8.36
CA TYR A 220 -48.82 -21.35 -7.45
C TYR A 220 -47.39 -21.48 -8.01
N ILE A 221 -47.24 -21.80 -9.29
CA ILE A 221 -45.92 -21.91 -9.95
C ILE A 221 -45.22 -20.55 -9.99
N GLU A 222 -45.97 -19.46 -10.19
CA GLU A 222 -45.43 -18.09 -10.15
C GLU A 222 -44.81 -17.74 -8.79
N GLY A 223 -45.46 -18.13 -7.69
CA GLY A 223 -44.88 -18.00 -6.34
C GLY A 223 -43.53 -18.71 -6.20
N GLN A 224 -43.40 -19.92 -6.75
CA GLN A 224 -42.14 -20.66 -6.75
C GLN A 224 -41.06 -19.99 -7.61
N ILE A 225 -41.43 -19.46 -8.79
CA ILE A 225 -40.51 -18.70 -9.66
C ILE A 225 -39.98 -17.45 -8.94
N ASN A 226 -40.84 -16.74 -8.22
CA ASN A 226 -40.46 -15.52 -7.50
C ASN A 226 -39.47 -15.83 -6.35
N SER A 227 -39.73 -16.91 -5.60
CA SER A 227 -38.79 -17.41 -4.58
C SER A 227 -37.43 -17.74 -5.21
N LEU A 228 -37.45 -18.54 -6.28
CA LEU A 228 -36.23 -18.99 -6.95
C LEU A 228 -35.44 -17.85 -7.61
N THR A 229 -36.13 -16.80 -8.06
CA THR A 229 -35.51 -15.57 -8.57
C THR A 229 -34.71 -14.85 -7.48
N THR A 230 -35.22 -14.85 -6.25
CA THR A 230 -34.51 -14.30 -5.09
C THR A 230 -33.26 -15.14 -4.78
N ASP A 231 -33.39 -16.47 -4.77
CA ASP A 231 -32.26 -17.38 -4.54
C ASP A 231 -31.17 -17.23 -5.60
N ILE A 232 -31.55 -17.09 -6.87
CA ILE A 232 -30.62 -16.82 -7.98
C ILE A 232 -29.89 -15.50 -7.76
N SER A 233 -30.59 -14.45 -7.34
CA SER A 233 -29.98 -13.14 -7.07
C SER A 233 -28.94 -13.21 -5.95
N LEU A 234 -29.29 -13.86 -4.83
CA LEU A 234 -28.37 -14.10 -3.72
C LEU A 234 -27.16 -14.92 -4.17
N LYS A 235 -27.39 -15.98 -4.94
CA LYS A 235 -26.31 -16.84 -5.42
C LYS A 235 -25.40 -16.15 -6.42
N GLN A 236 -25.96 -15.28 -7.26
CA GLN A 236 -25.17 -14.42 -8.15
C GLN A 236 -24.26 -13.47 -7.36
N SER A 237 -24.74 -12.92 -6.25
CA SER A 237 -23.93 -12.10 -5.35
C SER A 237 -22.80 -12.91 -4.71
N ASP A 238 -23.06 -14.14 -4.26
CA ASP A 238 -22.04 -15.06 -3.72
C ASP A 238 -20.94 -15.37 -4.76
N VAL A 239 -21.33 -15.69 -6.00
CA VAL A 239 -20.39 -15.90 -7.12
C VAL A 239 -19.52 -14.66 -7.35
N ASN A 240 -20.12 -13.47 -7.37
CA ASN A 240 -19.38 -12.22 -7.57
C ASN A 240 -18.38 -11.97 -6.41
N SER A 241 -18.79 -12.24 -5.17
CA SER A 241 -17.92 -12.14 -3.99
C SER A 241 -16.75 -13.11 -4.09
N LYS A 242 -16.99 -14.39 -4.37
CA LYS A 242 -15.94 -15.41 -4.53
C LYS A 242 -14.97 -15.08 -5.65
N LYS A 243 -15.48 -14.52 -6.76
CA LYS A 243 -14.65 -14.03 -7.87
C LYS A 243 -13.72 -12.90 -7.42
N SER A 244 -14.25 -11.90 -6.71
CA SER A 244 -13.46 -10.80 -6.16
C SER A 244 -12.37 -11.29 -5.21
N ASP A 245 -12.70 -12.24 -4.32
CA ASP A 245 -11.73 -12.84 -3.40
C ASP A 245 -10.60 -13.56 -4.14
N LEU A 246 -10.94 -14.34 -5.17
CA LEU A 246 -9.95 -15.04 -5.98
C LEU A 246 -9.03 -14.07 -6.73
N GLU A 247 -9.58 -13.00 -7.29
CA GLU A 247 -8.79 -11.94 -7.94
C GLU A 247 -7.85 -11.23 -6.95
N SER A 248 -8.31 -10.98 -5.72
CA SER A 248 -7.47 -10.40 -4.66
C SER A 248 -6.27 -11.30 -4.33
N VAL A 249 -6.48 -12.61 -4.18
CA VAL A 249 -5.39 -13.57 -3.90
C VAL A 249 -4.42 -13.67 -5.09
N ARG A 250 -4.92 -13.66 -6.33
CA ARG A 250 -4.05 -13.64 -7.52
C ARG A 250 -3.16 -12.40 -7.56
N LYS A 251 -3.69 -11.22 -7.24
CA LYS A 251 -2.89 -9.98 -7.15
C LYS A 251 -1.79 -10.09 -6.09
N GLN A 252 -2.07 -10.71 -4.95
CA GLN A 252 -1.04 -10.96 -3.92
C GLN A 252 0.06 -11.89 -4.43
N GLN A 253 -0.30 -12.94 -5.18
CA GLN A 253 0.66 -13.85 -5.80
C GLN A 253 1.54 -13.13 -6.83
N ASP A 254 0.96 -12.28 -7.66
CA ASP A 254 1.69 -11.48 -8.65
C ASP A 254 2.67 -10.52 -7.98
N GLN A 255 2.24 -9.84 -6.90
CA GLN A 255 3.12 -8.97 -6.12
C GLN A 255 4.31 -9.74 -5.53
N LEU A 256 4.09 -10.93 -4.97
CA LEU A 256 5.18 -11.78 -4.50
C LEU A 256 6.13 -12.17 -5.64
N GLY A 257 5.59 -12.45 -6.84
CA GLY A 257 6.40 -12.73 -8.02
C GLY A 257 7.30 -11.56 -8.43
N ALA A 258 6.77 -10.33 -8.37
CA ALA A 258 7.52 -9.12 -8.63
C ALA A 258 8.62 -8.90 -7.57
N ASP A 259 8.29 -9.07 -6.30
CA ASP A 259 9.25 -8.93 -5.19
C ASP A 259 10.40 -9.94 -5.31
N ILE A 260 10.09 -11.22 -5.59
CA ILE A 260 11.11 -12.27 -5.79
C ILE A 260 12.03 -11.88 -6.95
N SER A 261 11.47 -11.40 -8.06
CA SER A 261 12.23 -10.96 -9.23
C SER A 261 13.17 -9.80 -8.89
N ALA A 262 12.68 -8.82 -8.11
CA ALA A 262 13.49 -7.70 -7.64
C ALA A 262 14.66 -8.14 -6.75
N PHE A 263 14.44 -9.07 -5.82
CA PHE A 263 15.51 -9.63 -5.00
C PHE A 263 16.52 -10.42 -5.83
N ARG A 264 16.06 -11.24 -6.79
CA ARG A 264 16.95 -12.01 -7.68
C ARG A 264 17.82 -11.11 -8.55
N ALA A 265 17.29 -9.97 -8.99
CA ALA A 265 18.04 -8.98 -9.78
C ALA A 265 19.20 -8.34 -9.00
N GLU A 266 19.16 -8.38 -7.66
CA GLU A 266 20.24 -7.84 -6.82
C GLU A 266 21.45 -8.80 -6.74
N LEU A 267 21.22 -10.12 -6.81
CA LEU A 267 22.25 -11.15 -6.56
C LEU A 267 23.54 -10.99 -7.39
N PRO A 268 23.49 -10.70 -8.71
CA PRO A 268 24.73 -10.57 -9.50
C PRO A 268 25.69 -9.51 -8.95
N SER A 269 25.15 -8.37 -8.47
CA SER A 269 25.96 -7.28 -7.91
C SER A 269 26.61 -7.62 -6.56
N LEU A 270 26.12 -8.68 -5.89
CA LEU A 270 26.62 -9.12 -4.59
C LEU A 270 27.68 -10.21 -4.71
N ASP A 271 27.82 -10.83 -5.88
CA ASP A 271 28.81 -11.88 -6.17
C ASP A 271 30.15 -11.34 -6.69
N GLU A 272 30.21 -10.04 -6.98
CA GLU A 272 31.45 -9.36 -7.36
C GLU A 272 32.40 -9.24 -6.14
N ASN A 273 33.64 -9.71 -6.32
CA ASN A 273 34.72 -9.67 -5.32
C ASN A 273 35.31 -8.28 -5.12
#